data_AF-A0A074MFT9-F1
#
_entry.id   AF-A0A074MFT9-F1
#
_cell.length_a   1.000
_cell.length_b   1.000
_cell.length_c   1.000
_cell.angle_alpha   90.00
_cell.angle_beta   90.00
_cell.angle_gamma   90.00
#
_symmetry.space_group_name_H-M   'P 1'
#
loop_
_entity.id
_entity.type
_entity.pdbx_description
1 polymer ?
#
loop_
_entity_poly.entity_id
_entity_poly.type
_entity_poly.pdbx_seq_one_letter_code
_entity_poly.pdbx_strand_id
1 'polypeptide(L)'
;MRQSEKQARGLVVIPAVLLSLAGTLFGLAGLLMWGIRAAELMIPNGRTAPDWVSSIFPYATLLSFALMATITVLGLLNLFLALRPQEFLAGGWKRWMIQSMVSVIAAIIFLNATNVS
;
A
#
# COMPACT_ATOMS: atom_id res chain seq x y z
N MET A 1 -24.80 23.33 -16.18
CA MET A 1 -24.91 22.10 -15.36
C MET A 1 -23.80 21.08 -15.61
N ARG A 2 -23.41 20.75 -16.85
CA ARG A 2 -22.38 19.70 -17.10
C ARG A 2 -20.95 20.01 -16.63
N GLN A 3 -20.61 21.29 -16.43
CA GLN A 3 -19.23 21.71 -16.11
C GLN A 3 -18.93 21.63 -14.61
N SER A 4 -19.86 22.08 -13.74
CA SER A 4 -19.70 21.96 -12.29
C SER A 4 -19.65 20.49 -11.84
N GLU A 5 -20.39 19.62 -12.53
CA GLU A 5 -20.41 18.19 -12.24
C GLU A 5 -19.08 17.53 -12.58
N LYS A 6 -18.47 17.83 -13.74
CA LYS A 6 -17.12 17.34 -14.07
C LYS A 6 -16.07 17.82 -13.07
N GLN A 7 -16.20 19.07 -12.60
CA GLN A 7 -15.28 19.66 -11.64
C GLN A 7 -15.38 18.98 -10.26
N ALA A 8 -16.60 18.75 -9.77
CA ALA A 8 -16.84 18.01 -8.53
C ALA A 8 -16.34 16.55 -8.60
N ARG A 9 -16.48 15.90 -9.77
CA ARG A 9 -15.94 14.55 -9.99
C ARG A 9 -14.40 14.52 -9.92
N GLY A 10 -13.74 15.50 -10.54
CA GLY A 10 -12.28 15.64 -10.46
C GLY A 10 -11.79 15.79 -9.03
N LEU A 11 -12.46 16.63 -8.23
CA LEU A 11 -12.07 16.91 -6.84
C LEU A 11 -12.15 15.69 -5.91
N VAL A 12 -12.97 14.69 -6.23
CA VAL A 12 -13.16 13.51 -5.37
C VAL A 12 -12.38 12.30 -5.90
N VAL A 13 -12.42 12.08 -7.22
CA VAL A 13 -11.81 10.88 -7.82
C VAL A 13 -10.29 11.00 -7.88
N ILE A 14 -9.74 12.17 -8.19
CA ILE A 14 -8.28 12.34 -8.32
C ILE A 14 -7.57 12.07 -7.00
N PRO A 15 -7.99 12.64 -5.84
CA PRO A 15 -7.38 12.31 -4.57
C PRO A 15 -7.53 10.82 -4.20
N ALA A 16 -8.68 10.21 -4.51
CA ALA A 16 -8.88 8.79 -4.27
C ALA A 16 -7.89 7.93 -5.05
N VAL A 17 -7.65 8.24 -6.33
CA VAL A 17 -6.63 7.57 -7.16
C VAL A 17 -5.24 7.76 -6.57
N LEU A 18 -4.86 8.99 -6.21
CA LEU A 18 -3.53 9.30 -5.64
C LEU A 18 -3.28 8.57 -4.33
N LEU A 19 -4.25 8.56 -3.42
CA LEU A 19 -4.16 7.85 -2.14
C LEU A 19 -4.07 6.33 -2.34
N SER A 20 -4.85 5.78 -3.27
CA SER A 20 -4.80 4.36 -3.60
C SER A 20 -3.44 3.97 -4.16
N LEU A 21 -2.91 4.78 -5.07
CA LEU A 21 -1.59 4.58 -5.67
C LEU A 21 -0.48 4.65 -4.61
N ALA A 22 -0.52 5.64 -3.71
CA ALA A 22 0.44 5.76 -2.62
C ALA A 22 0.43 4.52 -1.71
N GLY A 23 -0.76 4.03 -1.33
CA GLY A 23 -0.89 2.79 -0.56
C GLY A 23 -0.31 1.57 -1.28
N THR A 24 -0.63 1.41 -2.57
CA THR A 24 -0.05 0.32 -3.38
C THR A 24 1.47 0.40 -3.46
N LEU A 25 2.04 1.58 -3.71
CA LEU A 25 3.48 1.76 -3.80
C LEU A 25 4.18 1.48 -2.47
N PHE A 26 3.58 1.91 -1.36
CA PHE A 26 4.09 1.61 -0.02
C PHE A 26 4.11 0.09 0.25
N GLY A 27 3.02 -0.61 -0.04
CA GLY A 27 2.95 -2.07 0.10
C GLY A 27 3.95 -2.80 -0.79
N LEU A 28 4.07 -2.40 -2.06
CA LEU A 28 5.04 -2.97 -3.00
C LEU A 28 6.48 -2.75 -2.57
N ALA A 29 6.82 -1.55 -2.09
CA ALA A 29 8.14 -1.26 -1.57
C ALA A 29 8.49 -2.20 -0.40
N GLY A 30 7.56 -2.38 0.54
CA GLY A 30 7.76 -3.31 1.65
C GLY A 30 7.87 -4.77 1.23
N LEU A 31 7.10 -5.21 0.23
CA LEU A 31 7.23 -6.57 -0.35
C LEU A 31 8.59 -6.77 -1.02
N LEU A 32 9.08 -5.78 -1.76
CA LEU A 32 10.39 -5.83 -2.40
C LEU A 32 11.51 -5.90 -1.35
N MET A 33 11.44 -5.06 -0.31
CA MET A 33 12.41 -5.08 0.79
C MET A 33 12.40 -6.41 1.54
N TRP A 34 11.22 -6.97 1.79
CA TRP A 34 11.08 -8.30 2.38
C TRP A 34 11.69 -9.38 1.48
N GLY A 35 11.44 -9.33 0.16
CA GLY A 35 11.99 -10.29 -0.81
C GLY A 35 13.52 -10.24 -0.90
N ILE A 36 14.11 -9.03 -0.86
CA ILE A 36 15.56 -8.84 -0.81
C ILE A 36 16.13 -9.50 0.46
N ARG A 37 15.52 -9.27 1.63
CA ARG A 37 15.97 -9.91 2.89
C ARG A 37 15.80 -11.42 2.89
N ALA A 38 14.68 -11.92 2.36
CA ALA A 38 14.47 -13.37 2.22
C ALA A 38 15.53 -14.02 1.32
N ALA A 39 15.92 -13.35 0.22
CA ALA A 39 16.95 -13.85 -0.69
C ALA A 39 18.33 -13.92 -0.04
N GLU A 40 18.72 -12.94 0.78
CA GLU A 40 20.00 -12.98 1.51
C GLU A 40 20.06 -14.10 2.56
N LEU A 41 18.96 -14.38 3.25
CA LEU A 41 18.89 -15.50 4.19
C LEU A 41 19.05 -16.85 3.48
N MET A 42 18.59 -16.96 2.24
CA MET A 42 18.70 -18.18 1.42
C MET A 42 20.05 -18.32 0.72
N ILE A 43 20.76 -17.22 0.45
CA ILE A 43 22.07 -17.21 -0.21
C ILE A 43 23.09 -16.51 0.70
N PRO A 44 23.67 -17.23 1.68
CA PRO A 44 24.71 -16.68 2.53
C PRO A 44 25.91 -16.23 1.67
N ASN A 45 26.34 -14.98 1.81
CA ASN A 45 27.44 -14.32 1.06
C ASN A 45 27.12 -13.82 -0.36
N GLY A 46 25.88 -13.96 -0.84
CA GLY A 46 25.47 -13.35 -2.11
C GLY A 46 25.07 -11.89 -1.89
N ARG A 47 25.93 -10.94 -2.27
CA ARG A 47 25.70 -9.47 -2.26
C ARG A 47 24.78 -8.99 -1.13
N THR A 48 25.38 -8.56 -0.03
CA THR A 48 24.70 -7.84 1.06
C THR A 48 23.73 -6.82 0.48
N ALA A 49 22.46 -6.91 0.86
CA ALA A 49 21.47 -5.88 0.64
C ALA A 49 22.05 -4.55 1.13
N PRO A 50 21.73 -3.43 0.47
CA PRO A 50 22.22 -2.13 0.88
C PRO A 50 21.97 -1.91 2.38
N ASP A 51 22.94 -1.35 3.11
CA ASP A 51 22.89 -1.24 4.58
C ASP A 51 21.62 -0.56 5.09
N TRP A 52 21.07 0.37 4.31
CA TRP A 52 19.81 1.05 4.61
C TRP A 52 18.57 0.14 4.55
N VAL A 53 18.61 -0.98 3.82
CA VAL A 53 17.53 -1.97 3.80
C VAL A 53 17.51 -2.79 5.10
N SER A 54 18.70 -3.16 5.61
CA SER A 54 18.87 -3.81 6.93
C SER A 54 18.29 -2.99 8.05
N SER A 55 18.54 -1.69 8.03
CA SER A 55 18.18 -0.81 9.15
C SER A 55 16.68 -0.52 9.20
N ILE A 56 15.98 -0.60 8.07
CA ILE A 56 14.53 -0.36 7.99
C ILE A 56 13.74 -1.66 8.17
N PHE A 57 14.28 -2.80 7.72
CA PHE A 57 13.67 -4.12 7.88
C PHE A 57 14.67 -5.11 8.48
N PRO A 58 14.93 -5.01 9.80
CA PRO A 58 15.90 -5.87 10.48
C PRO A 58 15.44 -7.34 10.52
N TYR A 59 14.12 -7.58 10.45
CA TYR A 59 13.55 -8.92 10.56
C TYR A 59 12.63 -9.27 9.38
N ALA A 60 12.94 -10.36 8.68
CA ALA A 60 12.06 -10.96 7.68
C ALA A 60 10.97 -11.81 8.36
N THR A 61 9.96 -11.16 8.94
CA THR A 61 8.85 -11.89 9.58
C THR A 61 7.72 -12.18 8.60
N LEU A 62 6.99 -13.28 8.84
CA LEU A 62 5.77 -13.59 8.10
C LEU A 62 4.69 -12.53 8.29
N LEU A 63 4.64 -11.90 9.48
CA LEU A 63 3.71 -10.82 9.79
C LEU A 63 3.98 -9.59 8.89
N SER A 64 5.23 -9.17 8.76
CA SER A 64 5.61 -8.05 7.88
C SER A 64 5.23 -8.31 6.43
N PHE A 65 5.46 -9.53 5.93
CA PHE A 65 5.02 -9.94 4.60
C PHE A 65 3.49 -9.84 4.46
N ALA A 66 2.74 -10.42 5.39
CA ALA A 66 1.29 -10.43 5.36
C ALA A 66 0.69 -9.02 5.39
N LEU A 67 1.26 -8.11 6.20
CA LEU A 67 0.84 -6.72 6.27
C LEU A 67 1.10 -5.99 4.93
N MET A 68 2.29 -6.16 4.35
CA MET A 68 2.65 -5.52 3.08
C MET A 68 1.83 -6.06 1.89
N ALA A 69 1.59 -7.38 1.86
CA ALA A 69 0.70 -7.99 0.88
C ALA A 69 -0.72 -7.44 1.03
N THR A 70 -1.23 -7.33 2.25
CA THR A 70 -2.57 -6.78 2.53
C THR A 70 -2.69 -5.34 2.05
N ILE A 71 -1.73 -4.48 2.40
CA ILE A 71 -1.69 -3.07 1.96
C ILE A 71 -1.67 -2.99 0.43
N THR A 72 -0.84 -3.81 -0.23
CA THR A 72 -0.73 -3.83 -1.69
C THR A 72 -2.05 -4.22 -2.35
N VAL A 73 -2.66 -5.32 -1.90
CA VAL A 73 -3.92 -5.82 -2.46
C VAL A 73 -5.05 -4.82 -2.23
N LEU A 74 -5.17 -4.26 -1.02
CA LEU A 74 -6.17 -3.23 -0.73
C LEU A 74 -5.96 -1.96 -1.55
N GLY A 75 -4.71 -1.52 -1.70
CA GLY A 75 -4.36 -0.39 -2.57
C GLY A 75 -4.76 -0.63 -4.02
N LEU A 76 -4.49 -1.82 -4.57
CA LEU A 76 -4.87 -2.19 -5.92
C LEU A 76 -6.39 -2.24 -6.11
N LEU A 77 -7.12 -2.85 -5.17
CA LEU A 77 -8.58 -2.88 -5.18
C LEU A 77 -9.19 -1.47 -5.12
N ASN A 78 -8.59 -0.60 -4.31
CA ASN A 78 -8.95 0.81 -4.22
C ASN A 78 -8.66 1.56 -5.52
N LEU A 79 -7.51 1.30 -6.14
CA LEU A 79 -7.10 1.91 -7.40
C LEU A 79 -8.04 1.50 -8.53
N PHE A 80 -8.35 0.21 -8.66
CA PHE A 80 -9.31 -0.27 -9.66
C PHE A 80 -10.70 0.34 -9.50
N LEU A 81 -11.14 0.55 -8.26
CA LEU A 81 -12.42 1.18 -7.99
C LEU A 81 -12.40 2.69 -8.29
N ALA A 82 -11.33 3.39 -7.91
CA ALA A 82 -11.18 4.83 -8.16
C ALA A 82 -11.02 5.14 -9.66
N LEU A 83 -10.40 4.25 -10.45
CA LEU A 83 -10.30 4.36 -11.90
C LEU A 83 -11.64 4.16 -12.63
N ARG A 84 -12.69 3.70 -11.93
CA ARG A 84 -14.07 3.59 -12.44
C ARG A 84 -14.95 4.67 -11.81
N PRO A 85 -14.82 5.95 -12.23
CA PRO A 85 -15.47 7.08 -11.56
C PRO A 85 -16.99 6.95 -11.51
N GLN A 86 -17.61 6.30 -12.49
CA GLN A 86 -19.06 6.09 -12.52
C GLN A 86 -19.53 5.19 -11.36
N GLU A 87 -18.85 4.06 -11.15
CA GLU A 87 -19.13 3.13 -10.05
C GLU A 87 -18.73 3.72 -8.69
N PHE A 88 -17.61 4.45 -8.65
CA PHE A 88 -17.11 5.10 -7.45
C PHE A 88 -18.12 6.11 -6.88
N LEU A 89 -18.66 6.97 -7.74
CA LEU A 89 -19.62 8.02 -7.36
C LEU A 89 -21.02 7.46 -7.06
N ALA A 90 -21.39 6.33 -7.69
CA ALA A 90 -22.66 5.65 -7.43
C ALA A 90 -22.72 4.96 -6.04
N GLY A 91 -21.62 4.93 -5.29
CA GLY A 91 -21.56 4.37 -3.93
C GLY A 91 -20.29 3.57 -3.63
N GLY A 92 -19.46 3.29 -4.63
CA GLY A 92 -18.18 2.60 -4.46
C GLY A 92 -17.23 3.29 -3.47
N TRP A 93 -17.34 4.61 -3.29
CA TRP A 93 -16.53 5.38 -2.33
C TRP A 93 -16.60 4.84 -0.89
N LYS A 94 -17.72 4.23 -0.48
CA LYS A 94 -17.86 3.65 0.87
C LYS A 94 -16.94 2.44 1.06
N ARG A 95 -16.90 1.56 0.05
CA ARG A 95 -16.00 0.40 0.03
C ARG A 95 -14.55 0.87 -0.01
N TRP A 96 -14.27 1.88 -0.84
CA TRP A 96 -12.96 2.49 -0.93
C TRP A 96 -12.47 3.03 0.42
N MET A 97 -13.35 3.70 1.18
CA MET A 97 -13.03 4.19 2.53
C MET A 97 -12.68 3.06 3.49
N ILE A 98 -13.50 2.00 3.55
CA ILE A 98 -13.25 0.87 4.45
C ILE A 98 -11.92 0.20 4.10
N GLN A 99 -11.68 -0.06 2.82
CA GLN A 99 -10.43 -0.65 2.34
C GLN A 99 -9.22 0.25 2.66
N SER A 100 -9.38 1.57 2.54
CA SER A 100 -8.34 2.54 2.90
C SER A 100 -8.06 2.54 4.42
N MET A 101 -9.09 2.49 5.26
CA MET A 101 -8.91 2.42 6.72
C MET A 101 -8.17 1.15 7.13
N VAL A 102 -8.54 -0.01 6.57
CA VAL A 102 -7.84 -1.28 6.86
C VAL A 102 -6.38 -1.21 6.40
N SER A 103 -6.13 -0.63 5.21
CA SER A 103 -4.77 -0.43 4.71
C SER A 103 -3.94 0.48 5.62
N VAL A 104 -4.53 1.56 6.15
CA VAL A 104 -3.86 2.47 7.10
C VAL A 104 -3.56 1.77 8.41
N ILE A 105 -4.51 1.01 8.96
CA ILE A 105 -4.30 0.22 10.19
C ILE A 105 -3.16 -0.79 9.98
N ALA A 106 -3.14 -1.50 8.85
CA ALA A 106 -2.04 -2.42 8.53
C ALA A 106 -0.69 -1.70 8.44
N ALA A 107 -0.64 -0.51 7.85
CA ALA A 107 0.57 0.31 7.80
C ALA A 107 1.03 0.77 9.18
N ILE A 108 0.10 1.19 10.06
CA ILE A 108 0.42 1.58 11.44
C ILE A 108 0.96 0.39 12.24
N ILE A 109 0.33 -0.78 12.13
CA ILE A 109 0.81 -2.00 12.80
C ILE A 109 2.22 -2.32 12.31
N PHE A 110 2.45 -2.25 11.00
CA PHE A 110 3.76 -2.49 10.42
C PHE A 110 4.82 -1.53 10.97
N LEU A 111 4.58 -0.22 10.92
CA LEU A 111 5.53 0.79 11.38
C LEU A 111 5.85 0.65 12.88
N ASN A 112 4.86 0.27 13.69
CA ASN A 112 5.10 -0.01 15.10
C ASN A 112 5.88 -1.31 15.30
N ALA A 113 5.59 -2.36 14.53
CA ALA A 113 6.34 -3.62 14.61
C ALA A 113 7.82 -3.44 14.23
N THR A 114 8.15 -2.49 13.35
CA THR A 114 9.54 -2.17 12.97
C THR A 114 10.22 -1.14 13.88
N ASN A 115 9.49 -0.37 14.69
CA ASN A 115 10.08 0.61 15.61
C ASN A 115 10.48 0.02 16.97
N VAL A 116 9.99 -1.17 17.31
CA VAL A 116 10.24 -1.83 18.61
C VAL A 116 11.44 -2.80 18.53
N SER A 117 12.18 -2.78 17.43
CA SER A 117 13.37 -3.62 17.17
C SER A 117 14.68 -2.87 17.33
#